data_AF-A0A7V7FN34-F1
#
_entry.id   AF-A0A7V7FN34-F1
#
_cell.length_a   1.000
_cell.length_b   1.000
_cell.length_c   1.000
_cell.angle_alpha   90.00
_cell.angle_beta   90.00
_cell.angle_gamma   90.00
#
_symmetry.space_group_name_H-M   'P 1'
#
loop_
_entity.id
_entity.type
_entity.pdbx_description
1 polymer ?
#
loop_
_entity_poly.entity_id
_entity_poly.type
_entity_poly.pdbx_seq_one_letter_code
_entity_poly.pdbx_strand_id
1 'polypeptide(L)'
;MNERLGVHPAKPRPEVVRQAEKVAALIVAARRHLAANSMIDLSALEGKVRTLCDAAGDAPAKDAEEIGCSIAAILKNLDRLTAELTAQRDQILGKIENTLRQQANDAYGDTT
;
A
#
# COMPACT_ATOMS: atom_id res chain seq x y z
N MET A 1 14.97 -25.87 46.65
CA MET A 1 15.37 -26.03 45.24
C MET A 1 14.20 -25.51 44.40
N ASN A 2 14.26 -24.26 43.92
CA ASN A 2 13.21 -23.70 43.07
C ASN A 2 13.84 -23.25 41.75
N GLU A 3 13.56 -24.00 40.68
CA GLU A 3 13.85 -23.64 39.30
C GLU A 3 12.98 -22.46 38.90
N ARG A 4 13.59 -21.28 38.78
CA ARG A 4 12.97 -20.10 38.18
C ARG A 4 12.96 -20.31 36.66
N LEU A 5 11.78 -20.54 36.11
CA LEU A 5 11.47 -20.41 34.69
C LEU A 5 12.11 -19.15 34.12
N GLY A 6 13.16 -19.32 33.32
CA GLY A 6 13.77 -18.27 32.53
C GLY A 6 12.80 -17.86 31.42
N VAL A 7 12.01 -16.81 31.67
CA VAL A 7 11.34 -16.05 30.62
C VAL A 7 12.45 -15.43 29.78
N HIS A 8 12.88 -16.11 28.72
CA HIS A 8 13.71 -15.51 27.68
C HIS A 8 12.91 -14.32 27.12
N PRO A 9 13.38 -13.07 27.21
CA PRO A 9 12.70 -11.97 26.56
C PRO A 9 12.73 -12.25 25.05
N ALA A 10 11.54 -12.26 24.43
CA ALA A 10 11.42 -12.32 22.97
C ALA A 10 12.40 -11.31 22.35
N LYS A 11 13.31 -11.78 21.48
CA LYS A 11 14.30 -10.91 20.82
C LYS A 11 13.54 -9.71 20.23
N PRO A 12 13.89 -8.47 20.58
CA PRO A 12 13.21 -7.31 20.02
C PRO A 12 13.38 -7.35 18.51
N ARG A 13 12.27 -7.29 17.78
CA ARG A 13 12.28 -7.33 16.32
C ARG A 13 13.21 -6.26 15.76
N PRO A 14 13.89 -6.52 14.62
CA PRO A 14 14.75 -5.53 13.98
C PRO A 14 14.00 -4.21 13.76
N GLU A 15 14.67 -3.07 13.94
CA GLU A 15 14.02 -1.76 13.73
C GLU A 15 13.50 -1.63 12.30
N VAL A 16 14.21 -2.19 11.32
CA VAL A 16 13.80 -2.27 9.91
C VAL A 16 12.46 -2.99 9.76
N VAL A 17 12.24 -4.09 10.50
CA VAL A 17 10.96 -4.82 10.48
C VAL A 17 9.84 -3.95 11.05
N ARG A 18 10.09 -3.21 12.14
CA ARG A 18 9.10 -2.27 12.69
C ARG A 18 8.78 -1.13 11.73
N GLN A 19 9.77 -0.62 11.00
CA GLN A 19 9.56 0.38 9.96
C GLN A 19 8.75 -0.17 8.80
N ALA A 20 9.03 -1.40 8.38
CA ALA A 20 8.27 -2.09 7.34
C ALA A 20 6.80 -2.26 7.73
N GLU A 21 6.51 -2.62 8.98
CA GLU A 21 5.13 -2.71 9.49
C GLU A 21 4.39 -1.37 9.42
N LYS A 22 5.07 -0.26 9.75
CA LYS A 22 4.49 1.09 9.64
C LYS A 22 4.16 1.43 8.19
N VAL A 23 5.05 1.11 7.26
CA VAL A 23 4.81 1.30 5.82
C VAL A 23 3.62 0.46 5.34
N ALA A 24 3.58 -0.82 5.73
CA ALA A 24 2.46 -1.70 5.41
C ALA A 24 1.11 -1.18 5.95
N ALA A 25 1.09 -0.69 7.20
CA ALA A 25 -0.11 -0.11 7.80
C ALA A 25 -0.62 1.12 7.03
N LEU A 26 0.28 1.98 6.55
CA LEU A 26 -0.07 3.15 5.75
C LEU A 26 -0.65 2.75 4.39
N ILE A 27 -0.07 1.74 3.73
CA ILE A 27 -0.60 1.23 2.45
C ILE A 27 -2.00 0.65 2.66
N VAL A 28 -2.21 -0.11 3.73
CA VAL A 28 -3.54 -0.65 4.07
C VAL A 28 -4.54 0.47 4.34
N ALA A 29 -4.15 1.51 5.07
CA ALA A 29 -4.99 2.67 5.32
C ALA A 29 -5.34 3.40 4.01
N ALA A 30 -4.35 3.66 3.15
CA ALA A 30 -4.56 4.25 1.82
C ALA A 30 -5.58 3.45 1.02
N ARG A 31 -5.42 2.12 0.93
CA ARG A 31 -6.37 1.25 0.22
C ARG A 31 -7.79 1.33 0.78
N ARG A 32 -7.96 1.47 2.10
CA ARG A 32 -9.28 1.69 2.71
C ARG A 32 -9.88 3.05 2.34
N HIS A 33 -9.07 4.11 2.32
CA HIS A 33 -9.52 5.42 1.85
C HIS A 33 -9.91 5.41 0.37
N LEU A 34 -9.21 4.61 -0.44
CA LEU A 34 -9.50 4.45 -1.86
C LEU A 34 -10.86 3.79 -2.07
N ALA A 35 -11.13 2.73 -1.31
CA ALA A 35 -12.41 2.05 -1.32
C ALA A 35 -13.57 2.95 -0.86
N ALA A 36 -13.29 3.95 -0.02
CA ALA A 36 -14.24 4.98 0.38
C ALA A 36 -14.39 6.12 -0.66
N ASN A 37 -13.75 5.99 -1.83
CA ASN A 37 -13.74 6.96 -2.92
C ASN A 37 -13.18 8.33 -2.50
N SER A 38 -12.29 8.35 -1.51
CA SER A 38 -11.57 9.55 -1.06
C SER A 38 -10.28 9.72 -1.83
N MET A 39 -9.89 10.98 -2.07
CA MET A 39 -8.54 11.31 -2.54
C MET A 39 -7.52 10.92 -1.45
N ILE A 40 -6.38 10.40 -1.88
CA ILE A 40 -5.29 9.94 -1.00
C ILE A 40 -4.03 10.69 -1.37
N ASP A 41 -3.35 11.24 -0.37
CA ASP A 41 -1.98 11.71 -0.50
C ASP A 41 -1.02 10.56 -0.18
N LEU A 42 -0.24 10.14 -1.18
CA LEU A 42 0.79 9.11 -1.08
C LEU A 42 2.21 9.71 -1.02
N SER A 43 2.38 11.03 -1.06
CA SER A 43 3.71 11.66 -1.05
C SER A 43 4.52 11.29 0.20
N ALA A 44 3.85 11.15 1.36
CA ALA A 44 4.50 10.70 2.58
C ALA A 44 4.95 9.23 2.56
N LEU A 45 4.41 8.41 1.65
CA LEU A 45 4.77 7.00 1.52
C LEU A 45 6.13 6.82 0.86
N GLU A 46 6.43 7.61 -0.17
CA GLU A 46 7.72 7.53 -0.89
C GLU A 46 8.90 7.75 0.05
N GLY A 47 8.85 8.80 0.87
CA GLY A 47 9.91 9.09 1.84
C GLY A 47 10.12 7.95 2.84
N LYS A 48 9.03 7.32 3.32
CA LYS A 48 9.10 6.21 4.26
C LYS A 48 9.63 4.93 3.63
N VAL A 49 9.28 4.66 2.37
CA VAL A 49 9.81 3.53 1.61
C VAL A 49 11.31 3.72 1.37
N ARG A 50 11.74 4.93 1.01
CA ARG A 50 13.17 5.24 0.81
C ARG A 50 13.98 4.99 2.09
N THR A 51 13.55 5.55 3.23
CA THR A 51 14.20 5.32 4.52
C THR A 51 14.23 3.84 4.90
N LEU A 52 13.17 3.08 4.60
CA LEU A 52 13.14 1.64 4.85
C LEU A 52 14.15 0.89 3.98
N CYS A 53 14.27 1.22 2.70
CA CYS A 53 15.23 0.62 1.80
C CYS A 53 16.67 0.87 2.25
N ASP A 54 16.99 2.10 2.67
CA ASP A 54 18.31 2.45 3.19
C ASP A 54 18.61 1.63 4.46
N ALA A 55 17.67 1.59 5.41
CA ALA A 55 17.83 0.84 6.65
C ALA A 55 17.93 -0.68 6.43
N ALA A 56 17.28 -1.23 5.40
CA ALA A 56 17.40 -2.62 5.02
C ALA A 56 18.78 -2.95 4.41
N GLY A 57 19.39 -2.01 3.66
CA GLY A 57 20.74 -2.16 3.12
C GLY A 57 21.83 -2.23 4.20
N ASP A 58 21.63 -1.50 5.30
CA ASP A 58 22.55 -1.47 6.44
C ASP A 58 22.30 -2.59 7.46
N ALA A 59 21.26 -3.41 7.26
CA ALA A 59 20.87 -4.42 8.23
C ALA A 59 21.84 -5.62 8.26
N PRO A 60 22.08 -6.22 9.43
CA PRO A 60 22.95 -7.39 9.54
C PRO A 60 22.30 -8.62 8.89
N ALA A 61 23.11 -9.44 8.21
CA ALA A 61 22.65 -10.63 7.46
C ALA A 61 21.79 -11.61 8.28
N LYS A 62 22.00 -11.67 9.60
CA LYS A 62 21.20 -12.50 10.53
C LYS A 62 19.71 -12.14 10.58
N ASP A 63 19.36 -10.93 10.16
CA ASP A 63 17.98 -10.41 10.16
C ASP A 63 17.42 -10.32 8.71
N ALA A 64 18.19 -10.73 7.70
CA ALA A 64 17.85 -10.57 6.28
C ALA A 64 16.59 -11.34 5.86
N GLU A 65 16.34 -12.53 6.42
CA GLU A 65 15.14 -13.32 6.11
C GLU A 65 13.86 -12.61 6.60
N GLU A 66 13.84 -12.16 7.86
CA GLU A 66 12.69 -11.46 8.45
C GLU A 66 12.41 -10.12 7.74
N ILE A 67 13.47 -9.39 7.40
CA ILE A 67 13.39 -8.15 6.61
C ILE A 67 12.86 -8.45 5.20
N GLY A 68 13.37 -9.50 4.54
CA GLY A 68 12.93 -9.93 3.22
C GLY A 68 11.44 -10.28 3.19
N CYS A 69 10.95 -11.05 4.17
CA CYS A 69 9.51 -11.33 4.31
C CYS A 69 8.68 -10.06 4.47
N SER A 70 9.17 -9.10 5.26
CA SER A 70 8.47 -7.83 5.51
C SER A 70 8.42 -6.96 4.26
N ILE A 71 9.51 -6.87 3.50
CA ILE A 71 9.57 -6.13 2.23
C ILE A 71 8.67 -6.79 1.18
N ALA A 72 8.68 -8.12 1.07
CA ALA A 72 7.79 -8.83 0.14
C ALA A 72 6.31 -8.56 0.43
N ALA A 73 5.93 -8.45 1.72
CA ALA A 73 4.58 -8.07 2.11
C ALA A 73 4.23 -6.64 1.71
N ILE A 74 5.17 -5.69 1.81
CA ILE A 74 4.99 -4.31 1.34
C ILE A 74 4.77 -4.28 -0.17
N LEU A 75 5.62 -4.97 -0.95
CA LEU A 75 5.50 -5.03 -2.41
C LEU A 75 4.12 -5.55 -2.83
N LYS A 76 3.67 -6.67 -2.24
CA LYS A 76 2.33 -7.21 -2.52
C LYS A 76 1.21 -6.22 -2.22
N ASN A 77 1.36 -5.40 -1.17
CA ASN A 77 0.38 -4.36 -0.84
C ASN A 77 0.42 -3.19 -1.82
N LEU A 78 1.60 -2.80 -2.30
CA LEU A 78 1.78 -1.76 -3.33
C LEU A 78 1.22 -2.20 -4.69
N ASP A 79 1.46 -3.44 -5.09
CA ASP A 79 0.88 -4.01 -6.32
C ASP A 79 -0.64 -3.97 -6.28
N ARG A 80 -1.20 -4.34 -5.12
CA ARG A 80 -2.65 -4.30 -4.92
C ARG A 80 -3.20 -2.88 -4.94
N LEU A 81 -2.53 -1.92 -4.30
CA LEU A 81 -2.91 -0.50 -4.35
C LEU A 81 -2.87 0.03 -5.79
N THR A 82 -1.85 -0.34 -6.56
CA THR A 82 -1.74 0.03 -7.99
C THR A 82 -2.90 -0.51 -8.82
N ALA A 83 -3.26 -1.78 -8.62
CA ALA A 83 -4.41 -2.38 -9.30
C ALA A 83 -5.72 -1.68 -8.93
N GLU A 84 -5.94 -1.38 -7.65
CA GLU A 84 -7.14 -0.68 -7.15
C GLU A 84 -7.22 0.75 -7.73
N LEU A 85 -6.12 1.50 -7.78
CA LEU A 85 -6.05 2.83 -8.40
C LEU A 85 -6.33 2.80 -9.90
N THR A 86 -5.76 1.82 -10.60
CA THR A 86 -5.95 1.65 -12.05
C THR A 86 -7.42 1.37 -12.37
N ALA A 87 -8.05 0.45 -11.62
CA ALA A 87 -9.46 0.12 -11.79
C ALA A 87 -10.37 1.34 -11.54
N GLN A 88 -10.08 2.15 -10.51
CA GLN A 88 -10.86 3.36 -10.24
C GLN A 88 -10.71 4.40 -11.36
N ARG A 89 -9.48 4.61 -11.86
CA ARG A 89 -9.23 5.50 -13.00
C ARG A 89 -10.02 5.05 -14.22
N ASP A 90 -9.97 3.76 -14.56
CA ASP A 90 -10.65 3.23 -15.74
C ASP A 90 -12.18 3.34 -15.61
N GLN A 91 -12.72 3.14 -14.40
CA GLN A 91 -14.13 3.38 -14.12
C GLN A 91 -14.53 4.86 -14.32
N ILE A 92 -13.69 5.80 -13.88
CA ILE A 92 -13.94 7.24 -14.07
C ILE A 92 -13.93 7.58 -15.56
N LEU A 93 -12.92 7.11 -16.30
CA LEU A 93 -12.81 7.34 -17.74
C LEU A 93 -14.01 6.77 -18.51
N GLY A 94 -14.45 5.54 -18.19
CA GLY A 94 -15.64 4.95 -18.80
C GLY A 94 -16.93 5.72 -18.51
N LYS A 95 -17.08 6.29 -17.31
CA LYS A 95 -18.23 7.15 -16.98
C LYS A 95 -18.23 8.44 -17.81
N ILE A 96 -17.06 9.05 -17.99
CA ILE A 96 -16.92 10.26 -18.82
C ILE A 96 -17.29 9.95 -20.27
N GLU A 97 -16.75 8.86 -20.82
CA GLU A 97 -17.03 8.44 -22.20
C GLU A 97 -18.53 8.18 -22.43
N ASN A 98 -19.18 7.49 -21.50
CA ASN A 98 -20.62 7.23 -21.60
C ASN A 98 -21.44 8.52 -21.51
N THR A 99 -21.05 9.46 -20.64
CA THR A 99 -21.72 10.77 -20.53
C THR A 99 -21.60 11.55 -21.84
N LEU A 100 -20.43 11.55 -22.47
CA LEU A 100 -20.20 12.21 -23.76
C LEU A 100 -21.02 11.57 -24.89
N ARG A 101 -21.12 10.23 -24.92
CA ARG A 101 -21.98 9.52 -25.88
C ARG A 101 -23.45 9.90 -25.69
N GLN A 102 -23.90 9.98 -24.45
CA GLN A 102 -25.29 10.31 -24.13
C GLN A 102 -25.63 11.73 -24.57
N GLN A 103 -24.76 12.70 -24.28
CA GLN A 103 -24.90 14.07 -24.77
C GLN A 103 -24.95 14.17 -26.30
N ALA A 104 -24.11 13.41 -27.01
CA ALA A 104 -24.14 13.37 -28.48
C ALA A 104 -25.45 12.78 -29.01
N ASN A 105 -25.95 11.70 -28.40
CA ASN A 105 -27.23 11.10 -28.77
C ASN A 105 -28.39 12.06 -28.50
N ASP A 106 -28.38 12.79 -27.39
CA ASP A 106 -29.43 13.78 -27.09
C ASP A 106 -29.40 14.95 -28.09
N ALA A 107 -28.21 15.41 -28.48
CA ALA A 107 -28.05 16.52 -29.42
C ALA A 107 -28.43 16.19 -30.88
N TYR A 108 -28.20 14.95 -31.32
CA TYR A 108 -28.46 14.52 -32.71
C TYR A 108 -29.68 13.60 -32.86
N GLY A 109 -30.19 13.05 -31.77
CA GLY A 109 -31.36 12.16 -31.76
C GLY A 109 -32.71 12.89 -31.76
N ASP A 110 -32.73 14.18 -31.40
CA ASP A 110 -33.94 15.02 -31.35
C ASP A 110 -34.31 15.65 -32.72
N THR A 111 -33.58 15.28 -33.79
CA THR A 111 -33.76 15.84 -35.16
C THR A 111 -34.52 14.95 -36.16
N THR A 112 -35.20 13.90 -35.72
CA THR A 112 -36.10 13.06 -36.55
C THR A 112 -37.40 12.74 -35.84
#